data_AF-A0A962APB2-F1
#
_entry.id   AF-A0A962APB2-F1
#
_cell.length_a   1.000
_cell.length_b   1.000
_cell.length_c   1.000
_cell.angle_alpha   90.00
_cell.angle_beta   90.00
_cell.angle_gamma   90.00
#
_symmetry.space_group_name_H-M   'P 1'
#
loop_
_entity.id
_entity.type
_entity.pdbx_description
1 polymer ?
#
loop_
_entity_poly.entity_id
_entity_poly.type
_entity_poly.pdbx_seq_one_letter_code
_entity_poly.pdbx_strand_id
1 'polypeptide(L)'
;ARVLALRERPYLAAVMAAELLKRDGEKVAENVGRPLTAGETYLIHFLGTRDARLFMSRLADTPQVSAAATLPKPARANKPIFYERGKAKAVADVHKKFEDMMGLRLDRYNQVRDIAGAMAYAE
;
A
#
# COMPACT_ATOMS: atom_id res chain seq x y z
N ALA A 1 -3.41 -0.37 28.08
CA ALA A 1 -2.64 -1.55 27.63
C ALA A 1 -3.52 -2.67 27.06
N ARG A 2 -4.57 -3.14 27.76
CA ARG A 2 -5.37 -4.32 27.36
C ARG A 2 -6.04 -4.24 25.98
N VAL A 3 -6.51 -3.08 25.53
CA VAL A 3 -7.09 -2.90 24.19
C VAL A 3 -6.03 -3.01 23.08
N LEU A 4 -4.83 -2.44 23.29
CA LEU A 4 -3.75 -2.50 22.28
C LEU A 4 -3.19 -3.92 22.09
N ALA A 5 -3.29 -4.77 23.11
CA ALA A 5 -2.89 -6.17 23.02
C ALA A 5 -3.73 -6.98 22.00
N LEU A 6 -4.92 -6.49 21.62
CA LEU A 6 -5.75 -7.14 20.59
C LEU A 6 -5.07 -7.17 19.22
N ARG A 7 -4.08 -6.31 18.94
CA ARG A 7 -3.30 -6.33 17.70
C ARG A 7 -2.46 -7.60 17.53
N GLU A 8 -2.17 -8.29 18.62
CA GLU A 8 -1.43 -9.56 18.60
C GLU A 8 -2.36 -10.76 18.32
N ARG A 9 -3.69 -10.55 18.27
CA ARG A 9 -4.66 -11.59 17.88
C ARG A 9 -4.80 -11.60 16.35
N PRO A 10 -4.35 -12.65 15.64
CA PRO A 10 -4.22 -12.62 14.19
C PRO A 10 -5.52 -12.27 13.45
N TYR A 11 -6.63 -12.89 13.84
CA TYR A 11 -7.93 -12.64 13.23
C TYR A 11 -8.39 -11.18 13.39
N LEU A 12 -8.34 -10.63 14.60
CA LEU A 12 -8.74 -9.26 14.85
C LEU A 12 -7.84 -8.26 14.14
N ALA A 13 -6.53 -8.50 14.14
CA ALA A 13 -5.57 -7.66 13.42
C ALA A 13 -5.85 -7.66 11.91
N ALA A 14 -6.12 -8.83 11.33
CA ALA A 14 -6.43 -8.97 9.90
C ALA A 14 -7.73 -8.26 9.51
N VAL A 15 -8.82 -8.45 10.26
CA VAL A 15 -10.11 -7.79 10.00
C VAL A 15 -9.98 -6.28 10.10
N MET A 16 -9.31 -5.78 11.15
CA MET A 16 -9.09 -4.34 11.32
C MET A 16 -8.23 -3.75 10.19
N ALA A 17 -7.20 -4.47 9.73
CA ALA A 17 -6.39 -4.06 8.59
C ALA A 17 -7.22 -4.05 7.30
N ALA A 18 -8.07 -5.05 7.06
CA ALA A 18 -8.94 -5.11 5.90
C ALA A 18 -9.91 -3.93 5.85
N GLU A 19 -10.59 -3.63 6.96
CA GLU A 19 -11.50 -2.49 7.03
C GLU A 19 -10.78 -1.14 6.89
N LEU A 20 -9.58 -1.01 7.47
CA LEU A 20 -8.75 0.18 7.28
C LEU A 20 -8.40 0.38 5.79
N LEU A 21 -7.92 -0.67 5.13
CA LEU A 21 -7.54 -0.64 3.71
C LEU A 21 -8.75 -0.36 2.81
N LYS A 22 -9.90 -0.96 3.09
CA LYS A 22 -11.14 -0.71 2.36
C LYS A 22 -11.53 0.77 2.45
N ARG A 23 -11.70 1.27 3.68
CA ARG A 23 -12.12 2.67 3.93
C ARG A 23 -11.16 3.69 3.31
N ASP A 24 -9.87 3.45 3.45
CA ASP A 24 -8.86 4.40 2.98
C ASP A 24 -8.64 4.26 1.46
N GLY A 25 -8.76 3.04 0.92
CA GLY A 25 -8.72 2.73 -0.51
C GLY A 25 -9.87 3.37 -1.28
N GLU A 26 -11.11 3.24 -0.80
CA GLU A 26 -12.32 3.83 -1.42
C GLU A 26 -12.15 5.34 -1.62
N LYS A 27 -11.69 6.05 -0.57
CA LYS A 27 -11.46 7.51 -0.64
C LYS A 27 -10.44 7.90 -1.70
N VAL A 28 -9.40 7.10 -1.93
CA VAL A 28 -8.38 7.42 -2.93
C VAL A 28 -8.85 6.98 -4.32
N ALA A 29 -9.50 5.82 -4.43
CA ALA A 29 -10.08 5.32 -5.69
C ALA A 29 -11.07 6.31 -6.30
N GLU A 30 -11.94 6.92 -5.49
CA GLU A 30 -12.87 7.97 -5.92
C GLU A 30 -12.14 9.17 -6.55
N ASN A 31 -11.02 9.59 -5.94
CA ASN A 31 -10.21 10.71 -6.47
C ASN A 31 -9.45 10.33 -7.76
N VAL A 32 -9.03 9.07 -7.88
CA VAL A 32 -8.29 8.57 -9.06
C VAL A 32 -9.24 8.19 -10.20
N GLY A 33 -10.53 7.93 -9.93
CA GLY A 33 -11.55 7.60 -10.92
C GLY A 33 -11.47 6.16 -11.46
N ARG A 34 -10.71 5.28 -10.80
CA ARG A 34 -10.61 3.86 -11.15
C ARG A 34 -10.30 3.00 -9.92
N PRO A 35 -10.55 1.67 -9.98
CA PRO A 35 -10.04 0.75 -8.98
C PRO A 35 -8.51 0.86 -8.81
N LEU A 36 -8.07 0.68 -7.58
CA LEU A 36 -6.65 0.68 -7.23
C LEU A 36 -6.03 -0.69 -7.45
N THR A 37 -4.77 -0.71 -7.82
CA THR A 37 -3.96 -1.93 -7.84
C THR A 37 -3.66 -2.39 -6.40
N ALA A 38 -3.09 -3.60 -6.26
CA ALA A 38 -2.58 -4.07 -4.97
C ALA A 38 -1.42 -3.22 -4.45
N GLY A 39 -0.51 -2.79 -5.34
CA GLY A 39 0.59 -1.89 -5.01
C GLY A 39 0.09 -0.55 -4.48
N GLU A 40 -0.89 0.05 -5.15
CA GLU A 40 -1.51 1.32 -4.76
C GLU A 40 -2.29 1.20 -3.44
N THR A 41 -3.02 0.12 -3.25
CA THR A 41 -3.73 -0.15 -1.99
C THR A 41 -2.76 -0.21 -0.81
N TYR A 42 -1.61 -0.87 -0.98
CA TYR A 42 -0.56 -0.89 0.04
C TYR A 42 0.15 0.46 0.20
N LEU A 43 0.35 1.19 -0.90
CA LEU A 43 0.93 2.54 -0.88
C LEU A 43 0.09 3.50 -0.03
N ILE A 44 -1.25 3.37 -0.06
CA ILE A 44 -2.15 4.15 0.81
C ILE A 44 -1.93 3.82 2.28
N HIS A 45 -1.82 2.55 2.63
CA HIS A 45 -1.50 2.14 4.00
C HIS A 45 -0.16 2.72 4.47
N PHE A 46 0.82 2.71 3.59
CA PHE A 46 2.18 3.15 3.89
C PHE A 46 2.31 4.68 4.02
N LEU A 47 1.69 5.45 3.13
CA LEU A 47 1.78 6.91 3.13
C LEU A 47 0.68 7.59 3.96
N GLY A 48 -0.43 6.91 4.17
CA GLY A 48 -1.69 7.51 4.58
C GLY A 48 -2.43 8.17 3.41
N THR A 49 -3.74 8.34 3.56
CA THR A 49 -4.66 8.81 2.51
C THR A 49 -4.29 10.16 1.90
N ARG A 50 -3.83 11.13 2.70
CA ARG A 50 -3.49 12.47 2.20
C ARG A 50 -2.29 12.44 1.27
N ASP A 51 -1.19 11.87 1.73
CA ASP A 51 0.07 11.84 0.98
C ASP A 51 -0.05 10.88 -0.21
N ALA A 52 -0.85 9.81 -0.10
CA ALA A 52 -1.19 8.94 -1.22
C ALA A 52 -1.98 9.66 -2.32
N ARG A 53 -2.97 10.50 -2.01
CA ARG A 53 -3.68 11.30 -3.04
C ARG A 53 -2.74 12.23 -3.80
N LEU A 54 -1.86 12.92 -3.07
CA LEU A 54 -0.83 13.77 -3.70
C LEU A 54 0.09 12.94 -4.60
N PHE A 55 0.53 11.78 -4.11
CA PHE A 55 1.37 10.87 -4.88
C PHE A 55 0.69 10.41 -6.17
N MET A 56 -0.58 9.99 -6.11
CA MET A 56 -1.35 9.53 -7.26
C MET A 56 -1.60 10.64 -8.29
N SER A 57 -1.89 11.87 -7.85
CA SER A 57 -1.96 13.03 -8.76
C SER A 57 -0.62 13.27 -9.45
N ARG A 58 0.50 13.25 -8.72
CA ARG A 58 1.82 13.40 -9.35
C ARG A 58 2.17 12.27 -10.29
N LEU A 59 1.75 11.04 -9.98
CA LEU A 59 1.93 9.89 -10.86
C LEU A 59 1.20 10.08 -12.20
N ALA A 60 -0.01 10.64 -12.17
CA ALA A 60 -0.78 10.94 -13.37
C ALA A 60 -0.21 12.13 -14.17
N ASP A 61 0.08 13.24 -13.47
CA ASP A 61 0.40 14.52 -14.12
C ASP A 61 1.89 14.66 -14.47
N THR A 62 2.77 14.21 -13.57
CA THR A 62 4.22 14.49 -13.59
C THR A 62 5.03 13.29 -13.09
N PRO A 63 4.92 12.10 -13.70
CA PRO A 63 5.48 10.85 -13.15
C PRO A 63 7.00 10.87 -12.93
N GLN A 64 7.72 11.72 -13.67
CA GLN A 64 9.18 11.87 -13.61
C GLN A 64 9.66 12.83 -12.52
N VAL A 65 8.74 13.49 -11.80
CA VAL A 65 9.10 14.38 -10.69
C VAL A 65 9.72 13.58 -9.55
N SER A 66 10.63 14.21 -8.81
CA SER A 66 11.25 13.61 -7.63
C SER A 66 10.19 13.24 -6.57
N ALA A 67 10.11 11.95 -6.24
CA ALA A 67 9.23 11.45 -5.18
C ALA A 67 9.66 12.00 -3.81
N ALA A 68 10.96 12.16 -3.60
CA ALA A 68 11.50 12.70 -2.35
C ALA A 68 11.21 14.20 -2.18
N ALA A 69 11.21 14.98 -3.26
CA ALA A 69 10.80 16.38 -3.22
C ALA A 69 9.29 16.53 -3.00
N THR A 70 8.50 15.62 -3.59
CA THR A 70 7.03 15.59 -3.43
C THR A 70 6.62 15.23 -2.00
N LEU A 71 7.29 14.23 -1.41
CA LEU A 71 6.96 13.67 -0.09
C LEU A 71 8.19 13.66 0.84
N PRO A 72 8.65 14.83 1.33
CA PRO A 72 9.92 14.93 2.06
C PRO A 72 9.91 14.18 3.39
N LYS A 73 8.77 14.17 4.12
CA LYS A 73 8.66 13.47 5.40
C LYS A 73 8.70 11.94 5.21
N PRO A 74 7.86 11.32 4.34
CA PRO A 74 7.99 9.90 4.02
C PRO A 74 9.37 9.51 3.47
N ALA A 75 9.96 10.34 2.61
CA ALA A 75 11.26 10.08 2.01
C ALA A 75 12.40 10.06 3.04
N ARG A 76 12.37 10.99 4.00
CA ARG A 76 13.35 11.01 5.11
C ARG A 76 13.23 9.77 5.99
N ALA A 77 12.01 9.33 6.28
CA ALA A 77 11.77 8.15 7.11
C ALA A 77 12.10 6.83 6.39
N ASN A 78 11.97 6.79 5.05
CA ASN A 78 12.03 5.56 4.26
C ASN A 78 13.02 5.69 3.09
N LYS A 79 14.27 6.07 3.39
CA LYS A 79 15.29 6.34 2.37
C LYS A 79 15.43 5.24 1.30
N PRO A 80 15.44 3.92 1.63
CA PRO A 80 15.57 2.86 0.63
C PRO A 80 14.42 2.76 -0.37
N ILE A 81 13.26 3.39 -0.09
CA ILE A 81 12.12 3.45 -1.02
C ILE A 81 12.26 4.63 -1.97
N PHE A 82 12.68 5.78 -1.46
CA PHE A 82 12.67 7.06 -2.19
C PHE A 82 14.00 7.43 -2.86
N TYR A 83 15.09 6.72 -2.53
CA TYR A 83 16.42 7.00 -3.07
C TYR A 83 17.11 5.74 -3.58
N GLU A 84 17.95 5.92 -4.60
CA GLU A 84 18.85 4.91 -5.13
C GLU A 84 20.23 5.52 -5.34
N ARG A 85 21.27 4.91 -4.75
CA ARG A 85 22.67 5.41 -4.82
C ARG A 85 22.80 6.91 -4.51
N GLY A 86 22.03 7.39 -3.52
CA GLY A 86 22.00 8.79 -3.10
C GLY A 86 21.16 9.73 -3.97
N LYS A 87 20.64 9.27 -5.11
CA LYS A 87 19.76 10.06 -5.98
C LYS A 87 18.29 9.81 -5.64
N ALA A 88 17.47 10.85 -5.66
CA ALA A 88 16.04 10.71 -5.45
C ALA A 88 15.40 10.01 -6.66
N LYS A 89 14.53 9.03 -6.38
CA LYS A 89 13.77 8.31 -7.40
C LYS A 89 12.60 9.17 -7.91
N ALA A 90 12.16 8.91 -9.14
CA ALA A 90 10.93 9.51 -9.65
C ALA A 90 9.70 8.89 -8.99
N VAL A 91 8.57 9.59 -9.02
CA VAL A 91 7.27 9.07 -8.53
C VAL A 91 6.92 7.76 -9.21
N ALA A 92 7.11 7.65 -10.53
CA ALA A 92 6.89 6.42 -11.29
C ALA A 92 7.75 5.24 -10.78
N ASP A 93 9.03 5.49 -10.46
CA ASP A 93 9.93 4.42 -9.99
C ASP A 93 9.59 3.95 -8.56
N VAL A 94 9.03 4.84 -7.74
CA VAL A 94 8.52 4.47 -6.42
C VAL A 94 7.24 3.66 -6.57
N HIS A 95 6.31 4.10 -7.43
CA HIS A 95 5.08 3.35 -7.73
C HIS A 95 5.38 1.94 -8.24
N LYS A 96 6.23 1.81 -9.25
CA LYS A 96 6.66 0.50 -9.78
C LYS A 96 7.23 -0.40 -8.69
N LYS A 97 8.03 0.15 -7.77
CA LYS A 97 8.59 -0.63 -6.65
C LYS A 97 7.51 -1.21 -5.73
N PHE A 98 6.41 -0.48 -5.52
CA PHE A 98 5.27 -0.98 -4.74
C PHE A 98 4.48 -2.04 -5.51
N GLU A 99 4.27 -1.85 -6.82
CA GLU A 99 3.64 -2.87 -7.68
C GLU A 99 4.42 -4.18 -7.68
N ASP A 100 5.73 -4.11 -7.98
CA ASP A 100 6.59 -5.30 -8.03
C ASP A 100 6.59 -6.04 -6.68
N MET A 101 6.72 -5.29 -5.57
CA MET A 101 6.78 -5.85 -4.23
C MET A 101 5.45 -6.51 -3.81
N MET A 102 4.31 -5.89 -4.13
CA MET A 102 3.01 -6.47 -3.80
C MET A 102 2.64 -7.63 -4.73
N GLY A 103 3.00 -7.58 -6.01
CA GLY A 103 2.86 -8.71 -6.93
C GLY A 103 3.55 -9.97 -6.40
N LEU A 104 4.84 -9.87 -6.06
CA LEU A 104 5.61 -10.98 -5.48
C LEU A 104 5.00 -11.56 -4.20
N ARG A 105 4.40 -10.70 -3.36
CA ARG A 105 3.77 -11.13 -2.11
C ARG A 105 2.43 -11.82 -2.36
N LEU A 106 1.60 -11.28 -3.25
CA LEU A 106 0.32 -11.88 -3.58
C LEU A 106 0.50 -13.23 -4.28
N ASP A 107 1.48 -13.35 -5.17
CA ASP A 107 1.80 -14.62 -5.84
C ASP A 107 2.16 -15.72 -4.84
N ARG A 108 2.88 -15.38 -3.76
CA ARG A 108 3.22 -16.34 -2.69
C ARG A 108 2.00 -16.88 -1.95
N TYR A 109 0.94 -16.09 -1.86
CA TYR A 109 -0.25 -16.41 -1.08
C TYR A 109 -1.48 -16.69 -1.95
N ASN A 110 -1.32 -16.87 -3.26
CA ASN A 110 -2.43 -17.14 -4.17
C ASN A 110 -3.20 -18.42 -3.78
N GLN A 111 -2.51 -19.43 -3.27
CA GLN A 111 -3.10 -20.69 -2.77
C GLN A 111 -3.87 -20.54 -1.46
N VAL A 112 -3.73 -19.43 -0.72
CA VAL A 112 -4.46 -19.24 0.55
C VAL A 112 -5.96 -19.21 0.31
N ARG A 113 -6.41 -18.72 -0.85
CA ARG A 113 -7.83 -18.75 -1.22
C ARG A 113 -8.36 -20.19 -1.34
N ASP A 114 -7.58 -21.07 -1.94
CA ASP A 114 -7.96 -22.47 -2.14
C ASP A 114 -8.02 -23.22 -0.80
N ILE A 115 -7.04 -22.97 0.07
CA ILE A 115 -6.98 -23.55 1.42
C ILE A 115 -8.09 -23.01 2.31
N ALA A 116 -8.33 -21.69 2.30
CA ALA A 116 -9.39 -21.07 3.09
C ALA A 116 -10.78 -21.51 2.63
N GLY A 117 -10.99 -21.67 1.32
CA GLY A 117 -12.21 -22.25 0.78
C GLY A 117 -12.42 -23.68 1.29
N ALA A 118 -11.40 -24.54 1.21
CA ALA A 118 -11.47 -25.91 1.70
C ALA A 118 -11.78 -26.01 3.21
N MET A 119 -11.24 -25.09 4.04
CA MET A 119 -11.53 -25.05 5.48
C MET A 119 -12.91 -24.49 5.82
N ALA A 120 -13.45 -23.56 5.03
CA ALA A 120 -14.78 -22.99 5.25
C ALA A 120 -15.93 -23.96 4.95
N TYR A 121 -15.66 -25.05 4.21
CA TYR A 121 -16.62 -26.13 3.92
C TYR A 121 -16.27 -27.45 4.62
N ALA A 122 -15.29 -27.45 5.51
CA ALA A 122 -14.95 -28.58 6.36
C ALA A 122 -15.58 -28.40 7.76
N GLU A 123 -16.91 -28.40 7.79
CA GLU A 123 -17.72 -28.68 8.99
C GLU A 123 -18.73 -29.79 8.66
#